data_AF-A0A496MWA0-F1
#
_entry.id   AF-A0A496MWA0-F1
#
_cell.length_a   1.000
_cell.length_b   1.000
_cell.length_c   1.000
_cell.angle_alpha   90.00
_cell.angle_beta   90.00
_cell.angle_gamma   90.00
#
_symmetry.space_group_name_H-M   'P 1'
#
loop_
_entity.id
_entity.type
_entity.pdbx_description
1 polymer ?
#
loop_
_entity_poly.entity_id
_entity_poly.type
_entity_poly.pdbx_seq_one_letter_code
_entity_poly.pdbx_strand_id
1 'polypeptide(L)'
;MSLSDAERARWAEIDSLVADHKTSLKAASTHEDLKEFATEHGLMNKKDFGKYKVSLRKIGVDYESLREKTFKSRDNQRVQQLADLPEAVPTVRLWTAAVEKDTKASFAIVDAENTAVWYGDFFPNDYTRVPGDIVSAEQSVIEKAIWIAHKAITALGGDVGRVIITTNYPDFDSDDFAAAAVKNGVAVEIVADPDDTRALDMAQAPGYQRWQDTNLADLVEDMES
;
A
#
# COMPACT_ATOMS: atom_id res chain seq x y z
N MET A 1 1.58 13.49 37.47
CA MET A 1 2.79 14.34 37.52
C MET A 1 2.39 15.71 37.00
N SER A 2 2.71 16.79 37.73
CA SER A 2 2.48 18.16 37.26
C SER A 2 3.49 18.50 36.16
N LEU A 3 3.04 19.20 35.11
CA LEU A 3 3.92 19.75 34.08
C LEU A 3 4.96 20.68 34.71
N SER A 4 6.19 20.65 34.21
CA SER A 4 7.23 21.63 34.56
C SER A 4 6.86 23.02 34.07
N ASP A 5 7.47 24.07 34.65
CA ASP A 5 7.27 25.45 34.19
C ASP A 5 7.63 25.66 32.72
N ALA A 6 8.72 25.03 32.28
CA ALA A 6 9.14 25.07 30.87
C ALA A 6 8.11 24.42 29.95
N GLU A 7 7.49 23.31 30.36
CA GLU A 7 6.43 22.67 29.57
C GLU A 7 5.16 23.51 29.52
N ARG A 8 4.79 24.16 30.64
CA ARG A 8 3.65 25.09 30.67
C ARG A 8 3.87 26.29 29.76
N ALA A 9 5.07 26.88 29.78
CA ALA A 9 5.43 27.99 28.90
C ALA A 9 5.35 27.58 27.42
N ARG A 10 5.88 26.40 27.07
CA ARG A 10 5.82 25.89 25.69
C ARG A 10 4.38 25.62 25.23
N TRP A 11 3.50 25.15 26.11
CA TRP A 11 2.07 25.00 25.81
C TRP A 11 1.41 26.34 25.50
N ALA A 12 1.68 27.36 26.32
CA ALA A 12 1.13 28.70 26.12
C ALA A 12 1.61 29.32 24.80
N GLU A 13 2.90 29.15 24.46
CA GLU A 13 3.47 29.62 23.19
C GLU A 13 2.77 28.99 21.98
N ILE A 14 2.57 27.67 21.98
CA ILE A 14 1.87 26.95 20.89
C ILE A 14 0.39 27.36 20.82
N ASP A 15 -0.28 27.53 21.95
CA ASP A 15 -1.66 27.99 22.00
C ASP A 15 -1.81 29.41 21.42
N SER A 16 -0.91 30.33 21.79
CA SER A 16 -0.87 31.69 21.24
C SER A 16 -0.63 31.66 19.73
N LEU A 17 0.35 30.89 19.27
CA LEU A 17 0.63 30.74 17.84
C LEU A 17 -0.60 30.22 17.06
N VAL A 18 -1.28 29.20 17.57
CA VAL A 18 -2.51 28.67 16.93
C VAL A 18 -3.65 29.70 16.96
N ALA A 19 -3.76 30.49 18.04
CA ALA A 19 -4.76 31.54 18.15
C ALA A 19 -4.51 32.69 17.15
N ASP A 20 -3.26 33.11 16.99
CA ASP A 20 -2.85 34.17 16.06
C ASP A 20 -3.11 33.77 14.59
N HIS A 21 -2.94 32.48 14.27
CA HIS A 21 -3.19 31.92 12.94
C HIS A 21 -4.54 31.20 12.81
N LYS A 22 -5.49 31.48 13.71
CA LYS A 22 -6.77 30.76 13.78
C LYS A 22 -7.56 30.77 12.47
N THR A 23 -7.58 31.90 11.77
CA THR A 23 -8.35 32.04 10.52
C THR A 23 -7.79 31.15 9.41
N SER A 24 -6.46 31.13 9.22
CA SER A 24 -5.83 30.28 8.20
C SER A 24 -5.94 28.80 8.56
N LEU A 25 -5.71 28.43 9.82
CA LEU A 25 -5.80 27.04 10.29
C LEU A 25 -7.23 26.47 10.17
N LYS A 26 -8.27 27.32 10.33
CA LYS A 26 -9.66 26.92 10.07
C LYS A 26 -10.01 26.80 8.60
N ALA A 27 -9.32 27.53 7.74
CA ALA A 27 -9.53 27.48 6.29
C ALA A 27 -8.81 26.31 5.63
N ALA A 28 -7.92 25.62 6.34
CA ALA A 28 -7.24 24.42 5.87
C ALA A 28 -8.26 23.38 5.38
N SER A 29 -8.06 22.94 4.14
CA SER A 29 -8.93 21.98 3.46
C SER A 29 -8.43 20.54 3.62
N THR A 30 -7.13 20.39 3.89
CA THR A 30 -6.46 19.10 4.04
C THR A 30 -5.55 19.08 5.27
N HIS A 31 -5.17 17.88 5.69
CA HIS A 31 -4.20 17.73 6.78
C HIS A 31 -2.78 18.14 6.37
N GLU A 32 -2.47 18.16 5.06
CA GLU A 32 -1.20 18.63 4.52
C GLU A 32 -1.00 20.12 4.80
N ASP A 33 -2.02 20.95 4.59
CA ASP A 33 -1.99 22.39 4.91
C ASP A 33 -1.58 22.62 6.39
N LEU A 34 -2.15 21.80 7.29
CA LEU A 34 -1.84 21.87 8.72
C LEU A 34 -0.44 21.36 9.07
N LYS A 35 0.07 20.42 8.29
CA LYS A 35 1.41 19.84 8.45
C LYS A 35 2.48 20.80 7.92
N GLU A 36 2.20 21.50 6.82
CA GLU A 36 3.05 22.57 6.29
C GLU A 36 3.21 23.67 7.32
N PHE A 37 2.10 24.18 7.89
CA PHE A 37 2.14 25.13 9.00
C PHE A 37 2.99 24.64 10.18
N ALA A 38 2.77 23.38 10.60
CA ALA A 38 3.57 22.79 11.69
C ALA A 38 5.06 22.72 11.35
N THR A 39 5.41 22.53 10.08
CA THR A 39 6.79 22.47 9.61
C THR A 39 7.43 23.86 9.60
N GLU A 40 6.75 24.85 9.01
CA GLU A 40 7.18 26.25 8.95
C GLU A 40 7.45 26.84 10.33
N HIS A 41 6.64 26.48 11.32
CA HIS A 41 6.77 26.96 12.70
C HIS A 41 7.56 26.02 13.63
N GLY A 42 8.22 24.99 13.10
CA GLY A 42 9.09 24.09 13.87
C GLY A 42 8.36 23.18 14.87
N LEU A 43 7.04 23.02 14.73
CA LEU A 43 6.19 22.15 15.54
C LEU A 43 6.19 20.70 15.06
N MET A 44 6.70 20.42 13.86
CA MET A 44 6.80 19.08 13.26
C MET A 44 7.91 18.23 13.90
N ASN A 45 7.81 18.01 15.21
CA ASN A 45 8.75 17.24 16.01
C ASN A 45 8.01 16.39 17.06
N LYS A 46 8.71 15.38 17.61
CA LYS A 46 8.14 14.41 18.56
C LYS A 46 7.53 15.06 19.81
N LYS A 47 8.06 16.21 20.25
CA LYS A 47 7.65 16.87 21.50
C LYS A 47 6.44 17.79 21.31
N ASP A 48 6.35 18.49 20.19
CA ASP A 48 5.41 19.60 20.01
C ASP A 48 4.24 19.29 19.08
N PHE A 49 4.39 18.34 18.15
CA PHE A 49 3.33 18.04 17.19
C PHE A 49 2.04 17.55 17.88
N GLY A 50 2.19 16.75 18.94
CA GLY A 50 1.05 16.34 19.77
C GLY A 50 0.37 17.52 20.47
N LYS A 51 1.15 18.50 20.95
CA LYS A 51 0.61 19.71 21.58
C LYS A 51 -0.14 20.56 20.58
N TYR A 52 0.45 20.78 19.40
CA TYR A 52 -0.16 21.49 18.28
C TYR A 52 -1.51 20.88 17.89
N LYS A 53 -1.62 19.55 17.73
CA LYS A 53 -2.90 18.89 17.45
C LYS A 53 -3.96 19.14 18.53
N VAL A 54 -3.56 19.19 19.79
CA VAL A 54 -4.47 19.54 20.90
C VAL A 54 -4.89 21.01 20.82
N SER A 55 -3.98 21.93 20.53
CA SER A 55 -4.27 23.35 20.36
C SER A 55 -5.19 23.61 19.16
N LEU A 56 -5.01 22.90 18.04
CA LEU A 56 -5.93 22.92 16.90
C LEU A 56 -7.36 22.55 17.30
N ARG A 57 -7.53 21.52 18.14
CA ARG A 57 -8.86 21.11 18.63
C ARG A 57 -9.53 22.20 19.45
N LYS A 58 -8.78 23.03 20.19
CA LYS A 58 -9.34 24.18 20.94
C LYS A 58 -9.98 25.22 20.03
N ILE A 59 -9.50 25.35 18.79
CA ILE A 59 -10.12 26.22 17.79
C ILE A 59 -11.15 25.49 16.91
N GLY A 60 -11.40 24.20 17.15
CA GLY A 60 -12.37 23.39 16.40
C GLY A 60 -11.81 22.74 15.13
N VAL A 61 -10.48 22.66 14.99
CA VAL A 61 -9.81 21.96 13.88
C VAL A 61 -9.32 20.60 14.39
N ASP A 62 -9.80 19.52 13.79
CA ASP A 62 -9.34 18.17 14.14
C ASP A 62 -8.48 17.58 13.02
N TYR A 63 -7.17 17.59 13.25
CA TYR A 63 -6.16 17.09 12.31
C TYR A 63 -6.41 15.64 11.89
N GLU A 64 -6.77 14.76 12.83
CA GLU A 64 -6.96 13.34 12.52
C GLU A 64 -8.20 13.12 11.66
N SER A 65 -9.30 13.82 11.96
CA SER A 65 -10.51 13.80 11.13
C SER A 65 -10.26 14.35 9.73
N LEU A 66 -9.47 15.41 9.57
CA LEU A 66 -9.08 15.93 8.26
C LEU A 66 -8.21 14.93 7.50
N ARG A 67 -7.24 14.32 8.19
CA ARG A 67 -6.36 13.29 7.62
C ARG A 67 -7.15 12.09 7.11
N GLU A 68 -8.07 11.58 7.91
CA GLU A 68 -8.95 10.47 7.52
C GLU A 68 -9.83 10.84 6.32
N LYS A 69 -10.43 12.04 6.30
CA LYS A 69 -11.21 12.54 5.17
C LYS A 69 -10.37 12.68 3.90
N THR A 70 -9.15 13.20 4.00
CA THR A 70 -8.23 13.32 2.85
C THR A 70 -7.92 11.95 2.27
N PHE A 71 -7.59 10.96 3.10
CA PHE A 71 -7.34 9.59 2.61
C PHE A 71 -8.59 8.98 1.99
N LYS A 72 -9.75 9.03 2.66
CA LYS A 72 -11.02 8.53 2.10
C LYS A 72 -11.36 9.19 0.76
N SER A 73 -11.15 10.51 0.62
CA SER A 73 -11.38 11.21 -0.64
C SER A 73 -10.43 10.75 -1.74
N ARG A 74 -9.15 10.56 -1.42
CA ARG A 74 -8.15 10.05 -2.38
C ARG A 74 -8.43 8.62 -2.78
N ASP A 75 -8.80 7.77 -1.82
CA ASP A 75 -9.16 6.37 -2.06
C ASP A 75 -10.39 6.32 -2.98
N ASN A 76 -11.43 7.12 -2.72
CA ASN A 76 -12.61 7.20 -3.59
C ASN A 76 -12.26 7.70 -5.00
N GLN A 77 -11.38 8.70 -5.14
CA GLN A 77 -10.91 9.17 -6.44
C GLN A 77 -10.15 8.06 -7.18
N ARG A 78 -9.30 7.32 -6.47
CA ARG A 78 -8.53 6.21 -7.03
C ARG A 78 -9.43 5.06 -7.45
N VAL A 79 -10.44 4.69 -6.65
CA VAL A 79 -11.46 3.69 -7.02
C VAL A 79 -12.09 4.06 -8.37
N GLN A 80 -12.52 5.32 -8.53
CA GLN A 80 -13.11 5.79 -9.79
C GLN A 80 -12.09 5.75 -10.94
N GLN A 81 -10.86 6.19 -10.72
CA GLN A 81 -9.79 6.13 -11.73
C GLN A 81 -9.51 4.71 -12.21
N LEU A 82 -9.50 3.73 -11.29
CA LEU A 82 -9.28 2.32 -11.61
C LEU A 82 -10.47 1.71 -12.38
N ALA A 83 -11.70 2.10 -12.03
CA ALA A 83 -12.90 1.67 -12.73
C ALA A 83 -13.00 2.23 -14.16
N ASP A 84 -12.48 3.46 -14.37
CA ASP A 84 -12.51 4.15 -15.66
C ASP A 84 -11.22 3.94 -16.48
N LEU A 85 -10.34 3.01 -16.10
CA LEU A 85 -9.10 2.76 -16.83
C LEU A 85 -9.40 2.36 -18.29
N PRO A 86 -8.72 2.98 -19.28
CA PRO A 86 -8.85 2.57 -20.66
C PRO A 86 -8.33 1.13 -20.85
N GLU A 87 -8.70 0.53 -21.97
CA GLU A 87 -8.18 -0.79 -22.36
C GLU A 87 -6.66 -0.74 -22.54
N ALA A 88 -6.19 0.28 -23.29
CA ALA A 88 -4.77 0.59 -23.51
C ALA A 88 -4.16 1.32 -22.30
N VAL A 89 -3.77 0.55 -21.29
CA VAL A 89 -3.08 1.00 -20.08
C VAL A 89 -1.91 0.04 -19.80
N PRO A 90 -0.81 0.49 -19.18
CA PRO A 90 0.24 -0.41 -18.68
C PRO A 90 -0.36 -1.60 -17.93
N THR A 91 -0.10 -2.80 -18.45
CA THR A 91 -0.64 -4.06 -17.93
C THR A 91 0.51 -4.98 -17.57
N VAL A 92 0.38 -5.69 -16.45
CA VAL A 92 1.36 -6.66 -15.96
C VAL A 92 0.64 -7.99 -15.78
N ARG A 93 1.23 -9.09 -16.28
CA ARG A 93 0.71 -10.45 -16.05
C ARG A 93 1.65 -11.23 -15.12
N LEU A 94 1.08 -11.80 -14.07
CA LEU A 94 1.82 -12.56 -13.07
C LEU A 94 1.10 -13.85 -12.73
N TRP A 95 1.88 -14.88 -12.40
CA TRP A 95 1.37 -16.13 -11.87
C TRP A 95 1.84 -16.28 -10.44
N THR A 96 0.93 -16.66 -9.55
CA THR A 96 1.19 -16.77 -8.12
C THR A 96 0.80 -18.13 -7.60
N ALA A 97 1.57 -18.64 -6.64
CA ALA A 97 1.19 -19.78 -5.85
C ALA A 97 1.84 -19.71 -4.47
N ALA A 98 1.17 -20.31 -3.49
CA ALA A 98 1.71 -20.60 -2.19
C ALA A 98 1.78 -22.12 -1.97
N VAL A 99 2.72 -22.52 -1.10
CA VAL A 99 2.78 -23.85 -0.53
C VAL A 99 2.74 -23.69 0.98
N GLU A 100 1.78 -24.34 1.62
CA GLU A 100 1.68 -24.38 3.09
C GLU A 100 1.69 -25.85 3.52
N LYS A 101 2.77 -26.29 4.19
CA LYS A 101 2.91 -27.64 4.73
C LYS A 101 3.56 -27.60 6.12
N ASP A 102 2.79 -27.93 7.15
CA ASP A 102 3.21 -27.91 8.55
C ASP A 102 3.80 -26.56 8.98
N THR A 103 5.11 -26.50 9.19
CA THR A 103 5.85 -25.29 9.58
C THR A 103 6.65 -24.67 8.42
N LYS A 104 6.61 -25.29 7.25
CA LYS A 104 7.28 -24.80 6.04
C LYS A 104 6.24 -24.21 5.11
N ALA A 105 6.49 -22.98 4.71
CA ALA A 105 5.70 -22.35 3.69
C ALA A 105 6.59 -21.53 2.78
N SER A 106 6.29 -21.62 1.49
CA SER A 106 6.98 -20.93 0.43
C SER A 106 5.98 -20.36 -0.54
N PHE A 107 6.43 -19.43 -1.35
CA PHE A 107 5.63 -18.81 -2.39
C PHE A 107 6.45 -18.59 -3.64
N ALA A 108 5.77 -18.34 -4.74
CA ALA A 108 6.37 -17.81 -5.93
C ALA A 108 5.45 -16.85 -6.66
N ILE A 109 6.08 -15.89 -7.32
CA ILE A 109 5.53 -15.01 -8.33
C ILE A 109 6.43 -15.18 -9.56
N VAL A 110 5.83 -15.54 -10.69
CA VAL A 110 6.55 -15.69 -11.97
C VAL A 110 5.86 -14.87 -13.06
N ASP A 111 6.60 -14.57 -14.13
CA ASP A 111 6.09 -13.89 -15.32
C ASP A 111 5.50 -14.86 -16.37
N ALA A 112 5.14 -14.35 -17.55
CA ALA A 112 4.52 -15.11 -18.63
C ALA A 112 5.44 -16.18 -19.22
N GLU A 113 6.75 -15.96 -19.12
CA GLU A 113 7.85 -16.81 -19.57
C GLU A 113 8.25 -17.84 -18.51
N ASN A 114 7.54 -17.87 -17.36
CA ASN A 114 7.85 -18.71 -16.20
C ASN A 114 9.21 -18.38 -15.55
N THR A 115 9.68 -17.15 -15.73
CA THR A 115 10.85 -16.62 -15.01
C THR A 115 10.41 -16.20 -13.63
N ALA A 116 11.18 -16.59 -12.61
CA ALA A 116 10.94 -16.13 -11.26
C ALA A 116 11.04 -14.60 -11.19
N VAL A 117 10.03 -13.96 -10.60
CA VAL A 117 10.04 -12.55 -10.24
C VAL A 117 10.38 -12.41 -8.76
N TRP A 118 9.74 -13.21 -7.91
CA TRP A 118 9.99 -13.27 -6.48
C TRP A 118 9.54 -14.63 -5.93
N TYR A 119 10.46 -15.40 -5.33
CA TYR A 119 10.11 -16.67 -4.70
C TYR A 119 10.99 -16.98 -3.49
N GLY A 120 10.52 -17.90 -2.65
CA GLY A 120 11.24 -18.41 -1.49
C GLY A 120 10.31 -18.65 -0.30
N ASP A 121 10.89 -18.78 0.89
CA ASP A 121 10.12 -18.95 2.13
C ASP A 121 9.37 -17.67 2.51
N PHE A 122 8.19 -17.82 3.11
CA PHE A 122 7.47 -16.68 3.70
C PHE A 122 8.27 -16.05 4.86
N PHE A 123 8.19 -14.73 4.97
CA PHE A 123 8.79 -14.02 6.10
C PHE A 123 7.96 -14.23 7.39
N PRO A 124 8.59 -14.27 8.58
CA PRO A 124 7.86 -14.44 9.84
C PRO A 124 6.85 -13.33 10.15
N ASN A 125 6.99 -12.16 9.53
CA ASN A 125 6.16 -10.97 9.72
C ASN A 125 5.26 -10.67 8.52
N ASP A 126 5.00 -11.68 7.68
CA ASP A 126 4.00 -11.57 6.64
C ASP A 126 2.62 -11.38 7.26
N TYR A 127 2.03 -10.19 7.11
CA TYR A 127 0.90 -9.78 7.95
C TYR A 127 -0.42 -10.45 7.57
N THR A 128 -0.56 -10.87 6.31
CA THR A 128 -1.77 -11.53 5.79
C THR A 128 -1.75 -13.03 6.05
N ARG A 129 -0.56 -13.65 6.01
CA ARG A 129 -0.41 -15.08 6.22
C ARG A 129 -0.62 -15.47 7.68
N VAL A 130 -1.51 -16.42 7.90
CA VAL A 130 -1.67 -17.19 9.13
C VAL A 130 -0.97 -18.54 8.95
N PRO A 131 0.07 -18.88 9.74
CA PRO A 131 0.76 -20.16 9.61
C PRO A 131 -0.18 -21.36 9.68
N GLY A 132 -0.05 -22.29 8.75
CA GLY A 132 -0.92 -23.46 8.62
C GLY A 132 -2.23 -23.23 7.84
N ASP A 133 -2.49 -22.01 7.34
CA ASP A 133 -3.67 -21.68 6.54
C ASP A 133 -3.27 -21.30 5.11
N ILE A 134 -3.52 -22.22 4.16
CA ILE A 134 -3.20 -22.04 2.74
C ILE A 134 -3.94 -20.87 2.11
N VAL A 135 -5.19 -20.57 2.52
CA VAL A 135 -5.97 -19.45 1.96
C VAL A 135 -5.25 -18.15 2.24
N SER A 136 -4.85 -17.95 3.50
CA SER A 136 -4.12 -16.76 3.93
C SER A 136 -2.74 -16.63 3.28
N ALA A 137 -2.09 -17.77 2.98
CA ALA A 137 -0.82 -17.80 2.28
C ALA A 137 -1.00 -17.34 0.83
N GLU A 138 -1.97 -17.90 0.10
CA GLU A 138 -2.31 -17.49 -1.27
C GLU A 138 -2.69 -16.01 -1.36
N GLN A 139 -3.54 -15.53 -0.44
CA GLN A 139 -3.88 -14.10 -0.32
C GLN A 139 -2.62 -13.23 -0.15
N SER A 140 -1.69 -13.64 0.71
CA SER A 140 -0.42 -12.92 0.88
C SER A 140 0.40 -12.85 -0.42
N VAL A 141 0.46 -13.92 -1.21
CA VAL A 141 1.19 -13.92 -2.49
C VAL A 141 0.51 -13.02 -3.52
N ILE A 142 -0.82 -13.03 -3.59
CA ILE A 142 -1.60 -12.15 -4.47
C ILE A 142 -1.35 -10.68 -4.10
N GLU A 143 -1.39 -10.31 -2.82
CA GLU A 143 -1.08 -8.95 -2.38
C GLU A 143 0.36 -8.53 -2.73
N LYS A 144 1.32 -9.45 -2.65
CA LYS A 144 2.69 -9.22 -3.13
C LYS A 144 2.72 -8.99 -4.64
N ALA A 145 1.98 -9.75 -5.42
CA ALA A 145 1.92 -9.59 -6.87
C ALA A 145 1.29 -8.25 -7.28
N ILE A 146 0.24 -7.80 -6.59
CA ILE A 146 -0.34 -6.45 -6.77
C ILE A 146 0.71 -5.38 -6.50
N TRP A 147 1.50 -5.54 -5.43
CA TRP A 147 2.58 -4.61 -5.11
C TRP A 147 3.71 -4.64 -6.15
N ILE A 148 4.08 -5.82 -6.67
CA ILE A 148 5.06 -5.97 -7.76
C ILE A 148 4.58 -5.25 -9.02
N ALA A 149 3.32 -5.43 -9.42
CA ALA A 149 2.76 -4.76 -10.58
C ALA A 149 2.81 -3.22 -10.44
N HIS A 150 2.46 -2.69 -9.26
CA HIS A 150 2.63 -1.26 -8.98
C HIS A 150 4.07 -0.80 -9.15
N LYS A 151 5.04 -1.59 -8.68
CA LYS A 151 6.47 -1.27 -8.84
C LYS A 151 6.92 -1.30 -10.30
N ALA A 152 6.46 -2.27 -11.08
CA ALA A 152 6.71 -2.35 -12.51
C ALA A 152 6.16 -1.13 -13.25
N ILE A 153 4.89 -0.77 -13.02
CA ILE A 153 4.24 0.42 -13.61
C ILE A 153 4.98 1.71 -13.21
N THR A 154 5.36 1.84 -11.94
CA THR A 154 6.10 3.01 -11.44
C THR A 154 7.50 3.11 -12.04
N ALA A 155 8.17 1.98 -12.34
CA ALA A 155 9.48 1.98 -12.97
C ALA A 155 9.47 2.61 -14.37
N LEU A 156 8.33 2.58 -15.06
CA LEU A 156 8.08 3.27 -16.33
C LEU A 156 7.48 4.68 -16.17
N GLY A 157 7.36 5.18 -14.94
CA GLY A 157 6.80 6.49 -14.64
C GLY A 157 5.27 6.57 -14.64
N GLY A 158 4.57 5.43 -14.71
CA GLY A 158 3.12 5.35 -14.54
C GLY A 158 2.70 5.45 -13.06
N ASP A 159 1.50 5.95 -12.80
CA ASP A 159 0.88 5.98 -11.46
C ASP A 159 -0.32 5.03 -11.34
N VAL A 160 -0.90 4.62 -12.47
CA VAL A 160 -2.02 3.68 -12.53
C VAL A 160 -1.80 2.65 -13.64
N GLY A 161 -2.29 1.43 -13.41
CA GLY A 161 -2.26 0.38 -14.42
C GLY A 161 -3.12 -0.82 -14.06
N ARG A 162 -2.94 -1.92 -14.80
CA ARG A 162 -3.68 -3.17 -14.62
C ARG A 162 -2.70 -4.29 -14.25
N VAL A 163 -3.15 -5.19 -13.39
CA VAL A 163 -2.50 -6.49 -13.18
C VAL A 163 -3.52 -7.60 -13.41
N ILE A 164 -3.08 -8.62 -14.13
CA ILE A 164 -3.81 -9.88 -14.29
C ILE A 164 -2.99 -10.93 -13.57
N ILE A 165 -3.58 -11.52 -12.53
CA ILE A 165 -2.94 -12.50 -11.66
C ILE A 165 -3.57 -13.85 -11.90
N THR A 166 -2.79 -14.83 -12.33
CA THR A 166 -3.25 -16.22 -12.46
C THR A 166 -2.78 -17.01 -11.24
N THR A 167 -3.70 -17.72 -10.59
CA THR A 167 -3.39 -18.61 -9.46
C THR A 167 -3.97 -19.99 -9.70
N ASN A 168 -3.26 -21.02 -9.25
CA ASN A 168 -3.76 -22.40 -9.25
C ASN A 168 -4.70 -22.70 -8.06
N TYR A 169 -4.93 -21.73 -7.18
CA TYR A 169 -5.84 -21.84 -6.03
C TYR A 169 -7.19 -21.18 -6.33
N PRO A 170 -8.30 -21.93 -6.42
CA PRO A 170 -9.59 -21.37 -6.84
C PRO A 170 -10.38 -20.68 -5.72
N ASP A 171 -10.04 -20.94 -4.45
CA ASP A 171 -10.84 -20.53 -3.30
C ASP A 171 -10.35 -19.19 -2.72
N PHE A 172 -10.62 -18.09 -3.42
CA PHE A 172 -10.34 -16.73 -2.93
C PHE A 172 -11.55 -15.81 -3.04
N ASP A 173 -11.61 -14.79 -2.19
CA ASP A 173 -12.57 -13.70 -2.31
C ASP A 173 -11.92 -12.52 -3.03
N SER A 174 -12.45 -12.14 -4.19
CA SER A 174 -11.92 -11.00 -4.97
C SER A 174 -12.06 -9.67 -4.22
N ASP A 175 -13.04 -9.55 -3.33
CA ASP A 175 -13.30 -8.32 -2.58
C ASP A 175 -12.18 -8.04 -1.56
N ASP A 176 -11.44 -9.07 -1.13
CA ASP A 176 -10.32 -8.94 -0.19
C ASP A 176 -9.18 -8.06 -0.75
N PHE A 177 -9.08 -7.95 -2.08
CA PHE A 177 -7.97 -7.25 -2.73
C PHE A 177 -8.29 -5.80 -3.11
N ALA A 178 -9.53 -5.33 -2.93
CA ALA A 178 -9.94 -3.97 -3.31
C ALA A 178 -9.10 -2.89 -2.61
N ALA A 179 -8.81 -3.08 -1.32
CA ALA A 179 -7.97 -2.15 -0.56
C ALA A 179 -6.52 -2.16 -1.08
N ALA A 180 -5.97 -3.33 -1.43
CA ALA A 180 -4.63 -3.46 -1.97
C ALA A 180 -4.53 -2.84 -3.38
N ALA A 181 -5.53 -3.06 -4.23
CA ALA A 181 -5.69 -2.47 -5.56
C ALA A 181 -5.66 -0.93 -5.49
N VAL A 182 -6.53 -0.33 -4.68
CA VAL A 182 -6.63 1.12 -4.48
C VAL A 182 -5.33 1.70 -3.92
N LYS A 183 -4.78 1.08 -2.89
CA LYS A 183 -3.54 1.54 -2.25
C LYS A 183 -2.37 1.58 -3.23
N ASN A 184 -2.30 0.61 -4.14
CA ASN A 184 -1.21 0.47 -5.10
C ASN A 184 -1.52 1.10 -6.48
N GLY A 185 -2.73 1.62 -6.70
CA GLY A 185 -3.11 2.22 -7.98
C GLY A 185 -3.16 1.20 -9.11
N VAL A 186 -3.54 -0.04 -8.84
CA VAL A 186 -3.60 -1.10 -9.85
C VAL A 186 -5.00 -1.69 -9.90
N ALA A 187 -5.62 -1.76 -11.08
CA ALA A 187 -6.84 -2.54 -11.29
C ALA A 187 -6.45 -4.03 -11.35
N VAL A 188 -7.12 -4.85 -10.54
CA VAL A 188 -6.75 -6.25 -10.34
C VAL A 188 -7.78 -7.15 -10.99
N GLU A 189 -7.32 -8.04 -11.85
CA GLU A 189 -8.07 -9.20 -12.35
C GLU A 189 -7.38 -10.46 -11.82
N ILE A 190 -8.15 -11.39 -11.25
CA ILE A 190 -7.62 -12.66 -10.76
C ILE A 190 -8.29 -13.79 -11.53
N VAL A 191 -7.47 -14.66 -12.12
CA VAL A 191 -7.89 -15.83 -12.88
C VAL A 191 -7.49 -17.08 -12.11
N ALA A 192 -8.48 -17.88 -11.72
CA ALA A 192 -8.24 -19.21 -11.19
C ALA A 192 -8.00 -20.17 -12.36
N ASP A 193 -6.79 -20.71 -12.45
CA ASP A 193 -6.43 -21.78 -13.40
C ASP A 193 -5.73 -22.92 -12.63
N PRO A 194 -6.50 -23.88 -12.09
CA PRO A 194 -5.95 -24.99 -11.32
C PRO A 194 -4.97 -25.88 -12.08
N ASP A 195 -4.97 -25.82 -13.42
CA ASP A 195 -4.11 -26.63 -14.28
C ASP A 195 -2.77 -25.94 -14.61
N ASP A 196 -2.65 -24.62 -14.39
CA ASP A 196 -1.40 -23.88 -14.57
C ASP A 196 -0.51 -23.95 -13.31
N THR A 197 0.39 -24.94 -13.28
CA THR A 197 1.25 -25.21 -12.12
C THR A 197 2.53 -24.39 -12.09
N ARG A 198 2.75 -23.43 -12.99
CA ARG A 198 4.08 -22.81 -13.16
C ARG A 198 4.62 -22.14 -11.89
N ALA A 199 3.75 -21.39 -11.20
CA ALA A 199 4.12 -20.73 -9.96
C ALA A 199 4.20 -21.74 -8.81
N LEU A 200 3.35 -22.77 -8.81
CA LEU A 200 3.39 -23.84 -7.82
C LEU A 200 4.72 -24.61 -7.88
N ASP A 201 5.17 -24.95 -9.09
CA ASP A 201 6.43 -25.64 -9.32
C ASP A 201 7.62 -24.78 -8.84
N MET A 202 7.57 -23.48 -9.11
CA MET A 202 8.57 -22.52 -8.60
C MET A 202 8.53 -22.39 -7.07
N ALA A 203 7.35 -22.35 -6.46
CA ALA A 203 7.20 -22.27 -5.00
C ALA A 203 7.76 -23.51 -4.29
N GLN A 204 7.76 -24.67 -4.96
CA GLN A 204 8.34 -25.91 -4.44
C GLN A 204 9.84 -26.04 -4.72
N ALA A 205 10.39 -25.23 -5.62
CA ALA A 205 11.81 -25.26 -5.97
C ALA A 205 12.68 -24.77 -4.80
N PRO A 206 13.85 -25.40 -4.57
CA PRO A 206 14.78 -24.90 -3.56
C PRO A 206 15.36 -23.55 -3.98
N GLY A 207 15.62 -22.69 -2.99
CA GLY A 207 16.30 -21.41 -3.19
C GLY A 207 15.38 -20.22 -2.93
N TYR A 208 15.81 -19.06 -3.42
CA TYR A 208 15.05 -17.82 -3.35
C TYR A 208 15.52 -16.87 -4.44
N GLN A 209 14.65 -15.97 -4.87
CA GLN A 209 15.00 -14.80 -5.66
C GLN A 209 14.24 -13.62 -5.10
N ARG A 210 14.93 -12.49 -4.90
CA ARG A 210 14.28 -11.28 -4.43
C ARG A 210 13.77 -10.50 -5.62
N TRP A 211 12.65 -9.81 -5.47
CA TRP A 211 12.11 -8.98 -6.53
C TRP A 211 13.09 -7.89 -7.01
N GLN A 212 14.00 -7.43 -6.15
CA GLN A 212 15.04 -6.46 -6.51
C GLN A 212 16.04 -6.99 -7.55
N ASP A 213 16.14 -8.31 -7.69
CA ASP A 213 17.04 -8.95 -8.65
C ASP A 213 16.40 -9.02 -10.05
N THR A 214 15.12 -8.67 -10.16
CA THR A 214 14.34 -8.64 -11.41
C THR A 214 14.23 -7.21 -11.93
N ASN A 215 14.44 -7.00 -13.23
CA ASN A 215 14.13 -5.71 -13.86
C ASN A 215 12.62 -5.57 -14.04
N LEU A 216 11.94 -4.95 -13.07
CA LEU A 216 10.48 -4.87 -13.05
C LEU A 216 9.87 -4.12 -14.23
N ALA A 217 10.63 -3.24 -14.90
CA ALA A 217 10.13 -2.54 -16.09
C ALA A 217 9.80 -3.51 -17.24
N ASP A 218 10.52 -4.64 -17.33
CA ASP A 218 10.33 -5.66 -18.37
C ASP A 218 9.05 -6.48 -18.17
N LEU A 219 8.38 -6.34 -17.01
CA LEU A 219 7.11 -7.02 -16.71
C LEU A 219 5.89 -6.30 -17.29
N VAL A 220 6.05 -5.04 -17.72
CA VAL A 220 4.95 -4.28 -18.30
C VAL A 220 4.84 -4.67 -19.77
N GLU A 221 3.66 -5.17 -20.16
CA GLU A 221 3.40 -5.57 -21.54
C GLU A 221 3.58 -4.38 -22.49
N ASP A 222 4.22 -4.64 -23.63
CA ASP A 222 4.30 -3.68 -24.71
C ASP A 222 2.87 -3.31 -25.13
N MET A 223 2.51 -2.03 -24.99
CA MET A 223 1.22 -1.54 -25.50
C MET A 223 1.29 -1.62 -27.02
N GLU A 224 0.74 -2.68 -27.62
CA GLU A 224 0.64 -2.76 -29.09
C GLU A 224 -0.09 -1.50 -29.59
N SER A 225 0.59 -0.79 -30.50
CA SER A 225 0.19 0.49 -31.10
C SER A 225 -0.89 0.34 -32.16
#